data_AF-A0A9N9IR05-F1
#
_entry.id   AF-A0A9N9IR05-F1
#
_cell.length_a   1.000
_cell.length_b   1.000
_cell.length_c   1.000
_cell.angle_alpha   90.00
_cell.angle_beta   90.00
_cell.angle_gamma   90.00
#
_symmetry.space_group_name_H-M   'P 1'
#
loop_
_entity.id
_entity.type
_entity.pdbx_description
1 polymer ?
#
loop_
_entity_poly.entity_id
_entity_poly.type
_entity_poly.pdbx_seq_one_letter_code
_entity_poly.pdbx_strand_id
1 'polypeptide(L)'
;LFTDSINTMTYGTLINLCNEYKNFEFYEGAVELLLKAAHTMEHVTEKRKSILDNVIETLRDAGVFNEGVSQPKSLQIMNSGHAQKFNPVLHKALELGLSLKDIDFLFAVYDEFLRADSVPQLFDPAAPYIEDYLTHSKDLSSPEVRKKLDLYCDYCVKRHEYLKAAEVKDYIAQNSGGDVTLQERLHYLSHAVGQAESAKEFSENAKVIEALNKYRLKMKIAQIQFEIYTDINSMPENVYSNFATSQGIPSRDEVLALLNQKLYDSHILLNDFIHPFDLYEKKLALLQIVEEAPYQTEIPIADVLVKAGRKYYPSDTRMMPLDKIIIAISKYFIENEITDPGIITKILRQANINYAVLFETVKHVLNNRS
;
A
#
# COMPACT_ATOMS: atom_id res chain seq x y z
N LEU A 1 -35.29 23.86 25.08
CA LEU A 1 -35.46 25.32 25.32
C LEU A 1 -34.49 26.14 24.48
N PHE A 2 -33.18 26.16 24.79
CA PHE A 2 -32.21 26.93 24.00
C PHE A 2 -32.03 26.38 22.58
N THR A 3 -32.00 25.05 22.42
CA THR A 3 -31.98 24.39 21.10
C THR A 3 -33.18 24.76 20.23
N ASP A 4 -34.34 24.99 20.83
CA ASP A 4 -35.58 25.32 20.11
C ASP A 4 -35.64 26.81 19.73
N SER A 5 -34.78 27.62 20.35
CA SER A 5 -34.68 29.07 20.15
C SER A 5 -33.46 29.48 19.32
N ILE A 6 -32.71 28.53 18.75
CA ILE A 6 -31.47 28.79 18.00
C ILE A 6 -31.69 29.82 16.88
N ASN A 7 -32.82 29.74 16.17
CA ASN A 7 -33.13 30.61 15.03
C ASN A 7 -33.31 32.09 15.40
N THR A 8 -33.55 32.40 16.69
CA THR A 8 -33.74 33.76 17.19
C THR A 8 -32.56 34.28 18.00
N MET A 9 -31.58 33.43 18.31
CA MET A 9 -30.41 33.80 19.08
C MET A 9 -29.37 34.53 18.21
N THR A 10 -28.78 35.58 18.76
CA THR A 10 -27.61 36.22 18.13
C THR A 10 -26.36 35.37 18.36
N TYR A 11 -25.40 35.47 17.44
CA TYR A 11 -24.11 34.78 17.57
C TYR A 11 -23.42 35.09 18.92
N GLY A 12 -23.42 36.34 19.37
CA GLY A 12 -22.82 36.71 20.66
C GLY A 12 -23.51 36.04 21.86
N THR A 13 -24.84 35.93 21.82
CA THR A 13 -25.60 35.21 22.87
C THR A 13 -25.29 33.72 22.88
N LEU A 14 -25.13 33.11 21.70
CA LEU A 14 -24.78 31.69 21.55
C LEU A 14 -23.41 31.38 22.18
N ILE A 15 -22.40 32.19 21.88
CA ILE A 15 -21.05 32.00 22.42
C ILE A 15 -21.02 32.22 23.94
N ASN A 16 -21.71 33.24 24.45
CA ASN A 16 -21.80 33.46 25.89
C ASN A 16 -22.44 32.27 26.61
N LEU A 17 -23.52 31.71 26.06
CA LEU A 17 -24.18 30.53 26.62
C LEU A 17 -23.28 29.29 26.57
N CYS A 18 -22.49 29.13 25.50
CA CYS A 18 -21.49 28.08 25.40
C CYS A 18 -20.42 28.22 26.50
N ASN A 19 -19.91 29.43 26.73
CA ASN A 19 -18.94 29.69 27.79
C ASN A 19 -19.51 29.43 29.19
N GLU A 20 -20.79 29.76 29.43
CA GLU A 20 -21.48 29.36 30.66
C GLU A 20 -21.54 27.85 30.81
N TYR A 21 -21.89 27.11 29.76
CA TYR A 21 -21.91 25.64 29.80
C TYR A 21 -20.53 25.04 30.08
N LYS A 22 -19.46 25.60 29.48
CA LYS A 22 -18.08 25.19 29.77
C LYS A 22 -17.72 25.42 31.23
N ASN A 23 -18.11 26.56 31.82
CA ASN A 23 -17.86 26.86 33.24
C ASN A 23 -18.54 25.86 34.20
N PHE A 24 -19.64 25.24 33.77
CA PHE A 24 -20.32 24.17 34.51
C PHE A 24 -19.86 22.76 34.11
N GLU A 25 -18.78 22.63 33.32
CA GLU A 25 -18.27 21.37 32.78
C GLU A 25 -19.29 20.59 31.93
N PHE A 26 -20.33 21.27 31.43
CA PHE A 26 -21.41 20.67 30.64
C PHE A 26 -21.10 20.69 29.14
N TYR A 27 -20.00 20.03 28.77
CA TYR A 27 -19.47 20.02 27.41
C TYR A 27 -20.40 19.34 26.39
N GLU A 28 -21.10 18.27 26.77
CA GLU A 28 -22.05 17.56 25.88
C GLU A 28 -23.16 18.48 25.37
N GLY A 29 -23.74 19.29 26.26
CA GLY A 29 -24.79 20.24 25.90
C GLY A 29 -24.25 21.43 25.10
N ALA A 30 -23.02 21.85 25.37
CA ALA A 30 -22.35 22.92 24.61
C ALA A 30 -22.14 22.49 23.15
N VAL A 31 -21.62 21.27 22.94
CA VAL A 31 -21.44 20.70 21.59
C VAL A 31 -22.78 20.53 20.88
N GLU A 32 -23.81 20.02 21.56
CA GLU A 32 -25.14 19.85 20.96
C GLU A 32 -25.75 21.17 20.49
N LEU A 33 -25.66 22.21 21.33
CA LEU A 33 -26.18 23.53 21.01
C LEU A 33 -25.45 24.13 19.81
N LEU A 34 -24.12 24.10 19.81
CA LEU A 34 -23.29 24.67 18.75
C LEU A 34 -23.46 23.95 17.41
N LEU A 35 -23.51 22.61 17.39
CA LEU A 35 -23.70 21.84 16.15
C LEU A 35 -25.08 22.07 15.54
N LYS A 36 -26.13 22.11 16.37
CA LYS A 36 -27.48 22.45 15.88
C LYS A 36 -27.51 23.90 15.35
N ALA A 37 -26.81 24.82 16.00
CA ALA A 37 -26.70 26.20 15.52
C ALA A 37 -25.95 26.30 14.18
N ALA A 38 -24.83 25.58 14.04
CA ALA A 38 -24.08 25.50 12.78
C ALA A 38 -24.95 24.96 11.63
N HIS A 39 -25.76 23.93 11.89
CA HIS A 39 -26.67 23.37 10.90
C HIS A 39 -27.78 24.35 10.49
N THR A 40 -28.39 25.07 11.44
CA THR A 40 -29.40 26.09 11.10
C THR A 40 -28.83 27.27 10.30
N MET A 41 -27.54 27.55 10.43
CA MET A 41 -26.85 28.66 9.77
C MET A 41 -26.04 28.23 8.54
N GLU A 42 -26.36 27.08 7.94
CA GLU A 42 -25.61 26.46 6.83
C GLU A 42 -25.35 27.41 5.65
N HIS A 43 -26.30 28.30 5.36
CA HIS A 43 -26.20 29.27 4.26
C HIS A 43 -25.19 30.42 4.49
N VAL A 44 -24.69 30.60 5.71
CA VAL A 44 -23.71 31.66 6.04
C VAL A 44 -22.36 31.04 6.38
N THR A 45 -21.58 30.76 5.35
CA THR A 45 -20.32 29.98 5.41
C THR A 45 -19.33 30.49 6.45
N GLU A 46 -19.09 31.80 6.54
CA GLU A 46 -18.14 32.37 7.52
C GLU A 46 -18.60 32.18 8.97
N LYS A 47 -19.89 32.41 9.25
CA LYS A 47 -20.46 32.24 10.59
C LYS A 47 -20.49 30.77 10.97
N ARG A 48 -20.89 29.89 10.05
CA ARG A 48 -20.87 28.44 10.26
C ARG A 48 -19.46 27.98 10.62
N LYS A 49 -18.45 28.39 9.85
CA LYS A 49 -17.05 28.05 10.11
C LYS A 49 -16.63 28.48 11.53
N SER A 50 -16.93 29.71 11.90
CA SER A 50 -16.63 30.20 13.25
C SER A 50 -17.35 29.42 14.36
N ILE A 51 -18.60 29.00 14.14
CA ILE A 51 -19.32 28.14 15.11
C ILE A 51 -18.65 26.77 15.21
N LEU A 52 -18.27 26.16 14.08
CA LEU A 52 -17.55 24.88 14.09
C LEU A 52 -16.19 24.98 14.77
N ASP A 53 -15.45 26.07 14.57
CA ASP A 53 -14.19 26.32 15.27
C ASP A 53 -14.40 26.34 16.80
N ASN A 54 -15.50 26.95 17.27
CA ASN A 54 -15.88 26.92 18.69
C ASN A 54 -16.28 25.50 19.17
N VAL A 55 -16.88 24.67 18.31
CA VAL A 55 -17.15 23.25 18.65
C VAL A 55 -15.82 22.53 18.87
N ILE A 56 -14.86 22.70 17.97
CA ILE A 56 -13.53 22.08 18.08
C ILE A 56 -12.79 22.56 19.34
N GLU A 57 -12.87 23.85 19.66
CA GLU A 57 -12.32 24.40 20.90
C GLU A 57 -13.00 23.78 22.14
N THR A 58 -14.33 23.64 22.12
CA THR A 58 -15.07 22.98 23.20
C THR A 58 -14.66 21.52 23.39
N LEU A 59 -14.42 20.78 22.30
CA LEU A 59 -13.90 19.41 22.36
C LEU A 59 -12.48 19.36 22.93
N ARG A 60 -11.64 20.37 22.61
CA ARG A 60 -10.29 20.51 23.15
C ARG A 60 -10.32 20.79 24.66
N ASP A 61 -11.18 21.70 25.10
CA ASP A 61 -11.38 22.04 26.51
C ASP A 61 -11.88 20.82 27.30
N ALA A 62 -12.75 20.00 26.69
CA ALA A 62 -13.21 18.74 27.25
C ALA A 62 -12.13 17.62 27.27
N GLY A 63 -10.93 17.91 26.79
CA GLY A 63 -9.80 16.97 26.80
C GLY A 63 -9.89 15.85 25.76
N VAL A 64 -10.79 15.94 24.78
CA VAL A 64 -11.06 14.88 23.79
C VAL A 64 -9.81 14.49 23.01
N PHE A 65 -8.95 15.45 22.69
CA PHE A 65 -7.73 15.22 21.89
C PHE A 65 -6.49 14.92 22.74
N ASN A 66 -6.58 15.04 24.08
CA ASN A 66 -5.44 14.93 24.98
C ASN A 66 -5.10 13.49 25.37
N GLU A 67 -5.98 12.52 25.14
CA GLU A 67 -5.76 11.10 25.48
C GLU A 67 -4.69 10.40 24.60
N GLY A 68 -3.99 11.13 23.73
CA GLY A 68 -2.86 10.64 22.93
C GLY A 68 -1.46 11.00 23.46
N VAL A 69 -1.31 11.95 24.38
CA VAL A 69 0.01 12.40 24.85
C VAL A 69 0.24 11.95 26.30
N SER A 70 0.84 10.77 26.42
CA SER A 70 1.36 10.17 27.68
C SER A 70 0.37 9.33 28.49
N GLN A 71 0.12 8.08 28.06
CA GLN A 71 0.03 6.99 29.04
C GLN A 71 1.37 6.24 29.07
N PRO A 72 2.12 6.25 30.19
CA PRO A 72 3.23 5.33 30.36
C PRO A 72 2.71 3.88 30.25
N LYS A 73 3.47 3.04 29.54
CA LYS A 73 3.21 1.61 29.25
C LYS A 73 2.85 0.74 30.47
N SER A 74 2.97 1.25 31.69
CA SER A 74 2.72 0.57 32.95
C SER A 74 1.25 0.40 33.33
N LEU A 75 0.29 1.09 32.69
CA LEU A 75 -1.16 0.93 32.99
C LEU A 75 -1.94 0.09 31.95
N GLN A 76 -1.30 -0.32 30.85
CA GLN A 76 -1.95 -1.18 29.84
C GLN A 76 -2.29 -2.59 30.35
N ILE A 77 -1.72 -3.01 31.48
CA ILE A 77 -1.88 -4.38 32.00
C ILE A 77 -3.19 -4.55 32.80
N MET A 78 -3.90 -3.48 33.16
CA MET A 78 -5.12 -3.60 34.02
C MET A 78 -6.46 -3.40 33.32
N ASN A 79 -6.51 -2.91 32.07
CA ASN A 79 -7.77 -2.58 31.38
C ASN A 79 -8.04 -3.42 30.11
N SER A 80 -7.48 -4.61 29.99
CA SER A 80 -7.64 -5.50 28.82
C SER A 80 -9.01 -6.19 28.70
N GLY A 81 -10.10 -5.57 29.19
CA GLY A 81 -11.41 -6.21 29.27
C GLY A 81 -12.64 -5.33 29.03
N HIS A 82 -12.49 -4.02 28.83
CA HIS A 82 -13.60 -3.15 28.48
C HIS A 82 -13.28 -2.48 27.14
N ALA A 83 -14.11 -2.73 26.13
CA ALA A 83 -14.07 -2.01 24.86
C ALA A 83 -13.89 -0.51 25.15
N GLN A 84 -12.87 0.09 24.59
CA GLN A 84 -12.53 1.50 24.78
C GLN A 84 -13.69 2.32 24.21
N LYS A 85 -14.65 2.67 25.06
CA LYS A 85 -15.76 3.53 24.63
C LYS A 85 -15.20 4.92 24.42
N PHE A 86 -15.61 5.57 23.33
CA PHE A 86 -15.29 6.97 23.13
C PHE A 86 -15.63 7.79 24.38
N ASN A 87 -14.83 8.82 24.62
CA ASN A 87 -15.19 9.88 25.56
C ASN A 87 -16.66 10.29 25.32
N PRO A 88 -17.50 10.43 26.37
CA PRO A 88 -18.93 10.68 26.19
C PRO A 88 -19.22 11.95 25.36
N VAL A 89 -18.38 12.98 25.49
CA VAL A 89 -18.46 14.22 24.70
C VAL A 89 -18.16 13.94 23.23
N LEU A 90 -17.13 13.14 22.94
CA LEU A 90 -16.79 12.72 21.58
C LEU A 90 -17.89 11.85 20.98
N HIS A 91 -18.38 10.85 21.72
CA HIS A 91 -19.46 9.98 21.27
C HIS A 91 -20.69 10.80 20.85
N LYS A 92 -21.11 11.73 21.70
CA LYS A 92 -22.23 12.63 21.42
C LYS A 92 -21.96 13.51 20.20
N ALA A 93 -20.75 14.06 20.07
CA ALA A 93 -20.35 14.87 18.92
C ALA A 93 -20.43 14.08 17.60
N LEU A 94 -19.89 12.86 17.57
CA LEU A 94 -19.90 11.98 16.39
C LEU A 94 -21.33 11.54 16.03
N GLU A 95 -22.14 11.16 17.02
CA GLU A 95 -23.55 10.78 16.82
C GLU A 95 -24.36 11.94 16.24
N LEU A 96 -24.17 13.16 16.78
CA LEU A 96 -24.81 14.36 16.27
C LEU A 96 -24.34 14.69 14.85
N GLY A 97 -23.04 14.70 14.60
CA GLY A 97 -22.48 14.95 13.27
C GLY A 97 -23.04 13.97 12.22
N LEU A 98 -23.15 12.69 12.57
CA LEU A 98 -23.77 11.67 11.73
C LEU A 98 -25.27 11.93 11.51
N SER A 99 -26.02 12.27 12.57
CA SER A 99 -27.46 12.54 12.47
C SER A 99 -27.79 13.76 11.61
N LEU A 100 -26.93 14.79 11.67
CA LEU A 100 -27.02 16.01 10.89
C LEU A 100 -26.39 15.87 9.49
N LYS A 101 -25.72 14.73 9.21
CA LYS A 101 -24.95 14.45 7.99
C LYS A 101 -23.90 15.52 7.68
N ASP A 102 -23.29 16.09 8.73
CA ASP A 102 -22.28 17.13 8.61
C ASP A 102 -20.88 16.50 8.45
N ILE A 103 -20.52 16.15 7.21
CA ILE A 103 -19.24 15.51 6.89
C ILE A 103 -18.07 16.47 7.12
N ASP A 104 -18.23 17.76 6.79
CA ASP A 104 -17.19 18.77 6.99
C ASP A 104 -16.79 18.86 8.48
N PHE A 105 -17.77 18.86 9.38
CA PHE A 105 -17.53 18.85 10.81
C PHE A 105 -16.78 17.59 11.25
N LEU A 106 -17.23 16.40 10.81
CA LEU A 106 -16.58 15.13 11.16
C LEU A 106 -15.12 15.11 10.69
N PHE A 107 -14.85 15.60 9.47
CA PHE A 107 -13.50 15.68 8.93
C PHE A 107 -12.65 16.69 9.70
N ALA A 108 -13.21 17.82 10.12
CA ALA A 108 -12.51 18.78 10.98
C ALA A 108 -12.13 18.17 12.34
N VAL A 109 -12.99 17.33 12.93
CA VAL A 109 -12.64 16.55 14.13
C VAL A 109 -11.48 15.60 13.84
N TYR A 110 -11.51 14.89 12.71
CA TYR A 110 -10.46 13.94 12.35
C TYR A 110 -9.13 14.61 11.99
N ASP A 111 -9.16 15.84 11.48
CA ASP A 111 -7.95 16.65 11.28
C ASP A 111 -7.28 16.99 12.62
N GLU A 112 -8.04 17.23 13.70
CA GLU A 112 -7.48 17.43 15.04
C GLU A 112 -6.84 16.15 15.58
N PHE A 113 -7.48 14.99 15.40
CA PHE A 113 -6.87 13.69 15.74
C PHE A 113 -5.60 13.41 14.91
N LEU A 114 -5.57 13.86 13.66
CA LEU A 114 -4.38 13.73 12.79
C LEU A 114 -3.23 14.62 13.24
N ARG A 115 -3.52 15.85 13.69
CA ARG A 115 -2.54 16.78 14.27
C ARG A 115 -2.00 16.28 15.61
N ALA A 116 -2.82 15.57 16.38
CA ALA A 116 -2.47 15.00 17.68
C ALA A 116 -1.86 13.58 17.61
N ASP A 117 -1.66 13.02 16.41
CA ASP A 117 -1.18 11.64 16.20
C ASP A 117 -2.03 10.56 16.90
N SER A 118 -3.32 10.82 17.10
CA SER A 118 -4.24 10.00 17.88
C SER A 118 -5.36 9.36 17.04
N VAL A 119 -5.31 9.47 15.70
CA VAL A 119 -6.28 8.85 14.77
C VAL A 119 -6.55 7.37 15.05
N PRO A 120 -5.57 6.52 15.45
CA PRO A 120 -5.86 5.11 15.74
C PRO A 120 -6.91 4.88 16.85
N GLN A 121 -7.17 5.87 17.71
CA GLN A 121 -8.23 5.81 18.72
C GLN A 121 -9.64 5.80 18.10
N LEU A 122 -9.75 6.25 16.84
CA LEU A 122 -11.01 6.29 16.08
C LEU A 122 -11.31 4.97 15.35
N PHE A 123 -10.48 3.94 15.51
CA PHE A 123 -10.62 2.68 14.77
C PHE A 123 -11.50 1.67 15.50
N ASP A 124 -11.52 1.71 16.84
CA ASP A 124 -12.29 0.78 17.66
C ASP A 124 -12.91 1.47 18.89
N PRO A 125 -14.23 1.75 18.88
CA PRO A 125 -15.15 1.52 17.76
C PRO A 125 -14.81 2.42 16.55
N ALA A 126 -15.16 1.98 15.34
CA ALA A 126 -14.88 2.78 14.15
C ALA A 126 -15.73 4.05 14.11
N ALA A 127 -15.07 5.21 14.01
CA ALA A 127 -15.77 6.48 13.85
C ALA A 127 -16.48 6.59 12.48
N PRO A 128 -17.61 7.30 12.39
CA PRO A 128 -18.36 7.43 11.13
C PRO A 128 -17.53 8.06 10.00
N TYR A 129 -17.61 7.55 8.77
CA TYR A 129 -16.87 8.10 7.61
C TYR A 129 -15.32 8.14 7.77
N ILE A 130 -14.73 7.42 8.73
CA ILE A 130 -13.27 7.42 8.93
C ILE A 130 -12.53 6.85 7.71
N GLU A 131 -13.08 5.83 7.08
CA GLU A 131 -12.53 5.24 5.85
C GLU A 131 -12.56 6.25 4.69
N ASP A 132 -13.66 6.98 4.52
CA ASP A 132 -13.79 8.03 3.51
C ASP A 132 -12.82 9.19 3.76
N TYR A 133 -12.63 9.58 5.04
CA TYR A 133 -11.66 10.61 5.43
C TYR A 133 -10.22 10.22 5.08
N LEU A 134 -9.80 8.99 5.43
CA LEU A 134 -8.44 8.52 5.20
C LEU A 134 -8.13 8.29 3.72
N THR A 135 -9.16 8.05 2.89
CA THR A 135 -9.03 7.77 1.46
C THR A 135 -9.45 8.94 0.55
N HIS A 136 -9.85 10.08 1.13
CA HIS A 136 -10.46 11.21 0.42
C HIS A 136 -9.55 11.79 -0.68
N SER A 137 -8.25 11.88 -0.41
CA SER A 137 -7.25 12.38 -1.36
C SER A 137 -6.32 11.26 -1.81
N LYS A 138 -5.92 11.32 -3.08
CA LYS A 138 -4.96 10.39 -3.70
C LYS A 138 -3.68 11.09 -4.15
N ASP A 139 -3.52 12.38 -3.83
CA ASP A 139 -2.30 13.11 -4.16
C ASP A 139 -1.17 12.74 -3.20
N LEU A 140 -0.42 11.70 -3.56
CA LEU A 140 0.71 11.20 -2.78
C LEU A 140 1.96 12.08 -2.84
N SER A 141 1.92 13.23 -3.51
CA SER A 141 2.97 14.24 -3.36
C SER A 141 2.89 14.95 -2.01
N SER A 142 1.70 14.98 -1.38
CA SER A 142 1.51 15.54 -0.05
C SER A 142 1.91 14.55 1.05
N PRO A 143 2.83 14.92 1.97
CA PRO A 143 3.17 14.10 3.13
C PRO A 143 1.96 13.78 4.02
N GLU A 144 1.01 14.71 4.13
CA GLU A 144 -0.21 14.51 4.91
C GLU A 144 -1.10 13.41 4.31
N VAL A 145 -1.25 13.40 2.98
CA VAL A 145 -2.05 12.37 2.28
C VAL A 145 -1.39 11.00 2.43
N ARG A 146 -0.06 10.91 2.34
CA ARG A 146 0.66 9.67 2.61
C ARG A 146 0.43 9.19 4.05
N LYS A 147 0.50 10.09 5.03
CA LYS A 147 0.18 9.79 6.44
C LYS A 147 -1.25 9.27 6.60
N LYS A 148 -2.23 9.87 5.91
CA LYS A 148 -3.64 9.39 5.91
C LYS A 148 -3.77 7.98 5.34
N LEU A 149 -3.09 7.66 4.22
CA LEU A 149 -3.10 6.29 3.69
C LEU A 149 -2.34 5.29 4.57
N ASP A 150 -1.28 5.71 5.24
CA ASP A 150 -0.59 4.86 6.22
C ASP A 150 -1.52 4.52 7.39
N LEU A 151 -2.28 5.49 7.90
CA LEU A 151 -3.33 5.27 8.89
C LEU A 151 -4.48 4.40 8.36
N TYR A 152 -4.83 4.52 7.07
CA TYR A 152 -5.81 3.62 6.45
C TYR A 152 -5.32 2.17 6.42
N CYS A 153 -4.03 1.94 6.15
CA CYS A 153 -3.45 0.60 6.26
C CYS A 153 -3.65 0.04 7.68
N ASP A 154 -3.35 0.83 8.71
CA ASP A 154 -3.51 0.42 10.11
C ASP A 154 -4.97 0.11 10.45
N TYR A 155 -5.90 0.92 9.93
CA TYR A 155 -7.33 0.70 10.04
C TYR A 155 -7.76 -0.65 9.41
N CYS A 156 -7.30 -0.95 8.20
CA CYS A 156 -7.55 -2.24 7.55
C CYS A 156 -6.97 -3.42 8.35
N VAL A 157 -5.74 -3.28 8.87
CA VAL A 157 -5.08 -4.31 9.69
C VAL A 157 -5.88 -4.60 10.97
N LYS A 158 -6.39 -3.56 11.65
CA LYS A 158 -7.25 -3.72 12.84
C LYS A 158 -8.52 -4.51 12.56
N ARG A 159 -9.02 -4.47 11.32
CA ARG A 159 -10.21 -5.19 10.86
C ARG A 159 -9.91 -6.53 10.19
N HIS A 160 -8.66 -7.01 10.25
CA HIS A 160 -8.19 -8.21 9.57
C HIS A 160 -8.33 -8.16 8.03
N GLU A 161 -8.40 -6.97 7.45
CA GLU A 161 -8.48 -6.73 6.00
C GLU A 161 -7.07 -6.62 5.39
N TYR A 162 -6.23 -7.61 5.66
CA TYR A 162 -4.79 -7.58 5.33
C TYR A 162 -4.48 -7.40 3.85
N LEU A 163 -5.30 -7.98 2.97
CA LEU A 163 -5.09 -7.84 1.52
C LEU A 163 -5.30 -6.40 1.06
N LYS A 164 -6.29 -5.68 1.62
CA LYS A 164 -6.49 -4.26 1.32
C LYS A 164 -5.33 -3.42 1.84
N ALA A 165 -4.84 -3.72 3.05
CA ALA A 165 -3.65 -3.05 3.59
C ALA A 165 -2.42 -3.25 2.68
N ALA A 166 -2.24 -4.46 2.15
CA ALA A 166 -1.16 -4.75 1.20
C ALA A 166 -1.30 -3.96 -0.10
N GLU A 167 -2.51 -3.86 -0.66
CA GLU A 167 -2.82 -3.08 -1.86
C GLU A 167 -2.49 -1.59 -1.69
N VAL A 168 -2.82 -1.02 -0.53
CA VAL A 168 -2.53 0.39 -0.22
C VAL A 168 -1.03 0.62 -0.09
N LYS A 169 -0.29 -0.27 0.59
CA LYS A 169 1.18 -0.17 0.70
C LYS A 169 1.88 -0.28 -0.66
N ASP A 170 1.43 -1.18 -1.54
CA ASP A 170 1.90 -1.23 -2.94
C ASP A 170 1.56 0.07 -3.68
N TYR A 171 0.34 0.58 -3.53
CA TYR A 171 -0.07 1.84 -4.16
C TYR A 171 0.83 3.02 -3.74
N ILE A 172 1.15 3.15 -2.45
CA ILE A 172 2.08 4.18 -1.95
C ILE A 172 3.47 3.99 -2.57
N ALA A 173 4.02 2.77 -2.56
CA ALA A 173 5.35 2.51 -3.09
C ALA A 173 5.50 2.90 -4.58
N GLN A 174 4.45 2.69 -5.38
CA GLN A 174 4.45 2.96 -6.82
C GLN A 174 4.19 4.43 -7.16
N ASN A 175 3.32 5.09 -6.40
CA ASN A 175 2.74 6.39 -6.79
C ASN A 175 3.21 7.57 -5.92
N SER A 176 4.06 7.32 -4.92
CA SER A 176 4.65 8.42 -4.15
C SER A 176 5.48 9.36 -5.03
N GLY A 177 5.52 10.65 -4.68
CA GLY A 177 6.31 11.66 -5.38
C GLY A 177 7.83 11.50 -5.22
N GLY A 178 8.60 12.40 -5.83
CA GLY A 178 10.08 12.36 -5.80
C GLY A 178 10.71 12.62 -4.42
N ASP A 179 9.89 12.99 -3.44
CA ASP A 179 10.27 13.18 -2.04
C ASP A 179 10.36 11.87 -1.25
N VAL A 180 9.85 10.76 -1.80
CA VAL A 180 9.99 9.42 -1.22
C VAL A 180 11.13 8.66 -1.90
N THR A 181 12.12 8.30 -1.09
CA THR A 181 13.33 7.62 -1.53
C THR A 181 13.07 6.17 -1.94
N LEU A 182 13.98 5.61 -2.73
CA LEU A 182 13.94 4.20 -3.14
C LEU A 182 13.97 3.24 -1.94
N GLN A 183 14.68 3.60 -0.87
CA GLN A 183 14.70 2.82 0.37
C GLN A 183 13.35 2.83 1.08
N GLU A 184 12.66 3.97 1.14
CA GLU A 184 11.31 4.07 1.69
C GLU A 184 10.29 3.29 0.84
N ARG A 185 10.42 3.33 -0.50
CA ARG A 185 9.59 2.51 -1.40
C ARG A 185 9.78 1.02 -1.16
N LEU A 186 11.02 0.58 -0.94
CA LEU A 186 11.33 -0.80 -0.55
C LEU A 186 10.71 -1.17 0.80
N HIS A 187 10.72 -0.23 1.76
CA HIS A 187 10.06 -0.42 3.05
C HIS A 187 8.54 -0.58 2.90
N TYR A 188 7.91 0.20 2.03
CA TYR A 188 6.49 0.05 1.71
C TYR A 188 6.19 -1.30 1.01
N LEU A 189 7.00 -1.72 0.04
CA LEU A 189 6.84 -3.03 -0.61
C LEU A 189 7.04 -4.20 0.35
N SER A 190 8.02 -4.10 1.26
CA SER A 190 8.24 -5.10 2.31
C SER A 190 7.02 -5.22 3.22
N HIS A 191 6.41 -4.09 3.60
CA HIS A 191 5.13 -4.09 4.31
C HIS A 191 4.01 -4.72 3.48
N ALA A 192 3.88 -4.39 2.20
CA ALA A 192 2.87 -5.00 1.33
C ALA A 192 3.00 -6.53 1.28
N VAL A 193 4.24 -7.06 1.18
CA VAL A 193 4.51 -8.49 1.26
C VAL A 193 4.09 -9.06 2.61
N GLY A 194 4.51 -8.46 3.73
CA GLY A 194 4.15 -8.93 5.07
C GLY A 194 2.64 -8.97 5.31
N GLN A 195 1.91 -7.95 4.86
CA GLN A 195 0.44 -7.93 4.96
C GLN A 195 -0.21 -8.98 4.06
N ALA A 196 0.30 -9.20 2.85
CA ALA A 196 -0.20 -10.28 1.99
C ALA A 196 0.13 -11.68 2.54
N GLU A 197 1.24 -11.85 3.26
CA GLU A 197 1.56 -13.08 3.99
C GLU A 197 0.56 -13.32 5.12
N SER A 198 0.28 -12.30 5.93
CA SER A 198 -0.80 -12.39 6.92
C SER A 198 -2.13 -12.74 6.26
N ALA A 199 -2.51 -12.06 5.16
CA ALA A 199 -3.74 -12.40 4.43
C ALA A 199 -3.81 -13.88 4.03
N LYS A 200 -2.68 -14.46 3.61
CA LYS A 200 -2.58 -15.87 3.23
C LYS A 200 -2.81 -16.81 4.43
N GLU A 201 -2.30 -16.46 5.61
CA GLU A 201 -2.51 -17.24 6.83
C GLU A 201 -4.00 -17.34 7.20
N PHE A 202 -4.78 -16.29 6.93
CA PHE A 202 -6.23 -16.30 7.14
C PHE A 202 -7.01 -16.94 5.98
N SER A 203 -6.53 -16.81 4.74
CA SER A 203 -7.21 -17.34 3.55
C SER A 203 -6.23 -17.70 2.43
N GLU A 204 -6.05 -18.99 2.18
CA GLU A 204 -5.25 -19.51 1.05
C GLU A 204 -6.02 -19.52 -0.29
N ASN A 205 -6.78 -18.46 -0.58
CA ASN A 205 -7.46 -18.37 -1.87
C ASN A 205 -6.49 -17.96 -2.99
N ALA A 206 -6.86 -18.28 -4.24
CA ALA A 206 -6.00 -18.03 -5.40
C ALA A 206 -5.64 -16.55 -5.57
N LYS A 207 -6.56 -15.62 -5.26
CA LYS A 207 -6.33 -14.17 -5.36
C LYS A 207 -5.26 -13.68 -4.38
N VAL A 208 -5.29 -14.16 -3.14
CA VAL A 208 -4.31 -13.81 -2.10
C VAL A 208 -2.93 -14.34 -2.48
N ILE A 209 -2.86 -15.57 -2.99
CA ILE A 209 -1.60 -16.16 -3.46
C ILE A 209 -1.03 -15.39 -4.65
N GLU A 210 -1.89 -15.00 -5.61
CA GLU A 210 -1.51 -14.20 -6.76
C GLU A 210 -0.98 -12.82 -6.33
N ALA A 211 -1.70 -12.12 -5.45
CA ALA A 211 -1.29 -10.82 -4.93
C ALA A 211 0.05 -10.91 -4.17
N LEU A 212 0.23 -11.93 -3.31
CA LEU A 212 1.49 -12.15 -2.59
C LEU A 212 2.66 -12.36 -3.55
N ASN A 213 2.48 -13.18 -4.59
CA ASN A 213 3.52 -13.42 -5.59
C ASN A 213 3.85 -12.14 -6.38
N LYS A 214 2.83 -11.35 -6.74
CA LYS A 214 2.99 -10.05 -7.38
C LYS A 214 3.83 -9.09 -6.52
N TYR A 215 3.51 -8.96 -5.23
CA TYR A 215 4.26 -8.05 -4.34
C TYR A 215 5.70 -8.53 -4.10
N ARG A 216 5.92 -9.84 -3.95
CA ARG A 216 7.27 -10.41 -3.86
C ARG A 216 8.11 -10.14 -5.10
N LEU A 217 7.53 -10.29 -6.29
CA LEU A 217 8.21 -9.99 -7.55
C LEU A 217 8.59 -8.51 -7.64
N LYS A 218 7.64 -7.61 -7.35
CA LYS A 218 7.90 -6.16 -7.31
C LYS A 218 9.01 -5.80 -6.32
N MET A 219 9.00 -6.39 -5.12
CA MET A 219 10.03 -6.18 -4.12
C MET A 219 11.42 -6.63 -4.61
N LYS A 220 11.52 -7.81 -5.24
CA LYS A 220 12.77 -8.29 -5.82
C LYS A 220 13.32 -7.37 -6.92
N ILE A 221 12.45 -6.87 -7.80
CA ILE A 221 12.85 -5.92 -8.86
C ILE A 221 13.30 -4.59 -8.26
N ALA A 222 12.57 -4.07 -7.27
CA ALA A 222 12.94 -2.84 -6.56
C ALA A 222 14.28 -2.98 -5.80
N GLN A 223 14.59 -4.17 -5.29
CA GLN A 223 15.89 -4.45 -4.66
C GLN A 223 17.03 -4.36 -5.67
N ILE A 224 16.87 -4.93 -6.88
CA ILE A 224 17.84 -4.75 -7.96
C ILE A 224 18.01 -3.27 -8.31
N GLN A 225 16.92 -2.52 -8.42
CA GLN A 225 17.00 -1.08 -8.67
C GLN A 225 17.80 -0.35 -7.60
N PHE A 226 17.62 -0.71 -6.32
CA PHE A 226 18.39 -0.14 -5.22
C PHE A 226 19.86 -0.53 -5.28
N GLU A 227 20.17 -1.78 -5.64
CA GLU A 227 21.54 -2.21 -5.85
C GLU A 227 22.22 -1.47 -7.01
N ILE A 228 21.51 -1.25 -8.13
CA ILE A 228 21.98 -0.42 -9.24
C ILE A 228 22.29 1.00 -8.75
N TYR A 229 21.39 1.59 -7.97
CA TYR A 229 21.61 2.91 -7.36
C TYR A 229 22.88 2.93 -6.50
N THR A 230 23.09 1.92 -5.66
CA THR A 230 24.29 1.85 -4.80
C THR A 230 25.57 1.61 -5.59
N ASP A 231 25.52 0.81 -6.65
CA ASP A 231 26.68 0.54 -7.51
C ASP A 231 27.09 1.81 -8.26
N ILE A 232 26.12 2.53 -8.84
CA ILE A 232 26.37 3.80 -9.52
C ILE A 232 26.85 4.86 -8.51
N ASN A 233 26.29 4.92 -7.30
CA ASN A 233 26.70 5.86 -6.25
C ASN A 233 28.06 5.53 -5.59
N SER A 234 28.55 4.30 -5.72
CA SER A 234 29.88 3.91 -5.23
C SER A 234 30.96 3.90 -6.33
N MET A 235 30.55 4.01 -7.60
CA MET A 235 31.46 4.01 -8.74
C MET A 235 32.48 5.18 -8.67
N PRO A 236 33.77 4.94 -8.96
CA PRO A 236 34.76 6.01 -9.07
C PRO A 236 34.45 6.98 -10.22
N GLU A 237 34.67 8.28 -10.04
CA GLU A 237 34.36 9.33 -11.04
C GLU A 237 35.07 9.13 -12.39
N ASN A 238 36.29 8.62 -12.38
CA ASN A 238 37.02 8.29 -13.61
C ASN A 238 36.37 7.15 -14.39
N VAL A 239 35.72 6.20 -13.71
CA VAL A 239 34.99 5.11 -14.35
C VAL A 239 33.66 5.62 -14.87
N TYR A 240 32.92 6.38 -14.07
CA TYR A 240 31.64 6.96 -14.47
C TYR A 240 31.79 7.87 -15.70
N SER A 241 32.77 8.77 -15.71
CA SER A 241 33.03 9.69 -16.82
C SER A 241 33.38 8.99 -18.14
N ASN A 242 34.03 7.82 -18.09
CA ASN A 242 34.26 7.00 -19.28
C ASN A 242 32.94 6.50 -19.89
N PHE A 243 32.00 6.03 -19.05
CA PHE A 243 30.67 5.63 -19.51
C PHE A 243 29.86 6.84 -20.02
N ALA A 244 29.89 7.97 -19.29
CA ALA A 244 29.20 9.19 -19.71
C ALA A 244 29.65 9.71 -21.08
N THR A 245 30.97 9.70 -21.33
CA THR A 245 31.52 10.17 -22.61
C THR A 245 31.25 9.20 -23.76
N SER A 246 31.31 7.89 -23.50
CA SER A 246 31.15 6.87 -24.54
C SER A 246 29.69 6.60 -24.93
N GLN A 247 28.76 6.73 -23.98
CA GLN A 247 27.35 6.37 -24.14
C GLN A 247 26.39 7.57 -24.06
N GLY A 248 26.89 8.80 -23.87
CA GLY A 248 26.06 10.01 -23.77
C GLY A 248 25.17 10.04 -22.54
N ILE A 249 25.62 9.45 -21.43
CA ILE A 249 24.86 9.35 -20.18
C ILE A 249 24.81 10.73 -19.50
N PRO A 250 23.66 11.12 -18.90
CA PRO A 250 23.55 12.35 -18.11
C PRO A 250 24.49 12.37 -16.90
N SER A 251 24.47 13.47 -16.14
CA SER A 251 25.28 13.58 -14.93
C SER A 251 24.92 12.50 -13.90
N ARG A 252 25.88 12.14 -13.05
CA ARG A 252 25.68 11.14 -11.98
C ARG A 252 24.47 11.46 -11.12
N ASP A 253 24.35 12.71 -10.70
CA ASP A 253 23.27 13.18 -9.85
C ASP A 253 21.91 13.07 -10.55
N GLU A 254 21.84 13.33 -11.86
CA GLU A 254 20.63 13.13 -12.65
C GLU A 254 20.23 11.65 -12.73
N VAL A 255 21.18 10.74 -12.95
CA VAL A 255 20.90 9.29 -12.98
C VAL A 255 20.41 8.80 -11.62
N LEU A 256 21.06 9.23 -10.54
CA LEU A 256 20.66 8.88 -9.17
C LEU A 256 19.28 9.47 -8.83
N ALA A 257 18.98 10.69 -9.27
CA ALA A 257 17.66 11.29 -9.11
C ALA A 257 16.59 10.51 -9.88
N LEU A 258 16.87 10.08 -11.12
CA LEU A 258 15.96 9.26 -11.92
C LEU A 258 15.67 7.92 -11.25
N LEU A 259 16.70 7.23 -10.75
CA LEU A 259 16.55 5.96 -10.02
C LEU A 259 15.78 6.11 -8.70
N ASN A 260 15.87 7.26 -8.05
CA ASN A 260 15.16 7.52 -6.80
C ASN A 260 13.70 7.95 -7.01
N GLN A 261 13.38 8.51 -8.18
CA GLN A 261 12.07 9.13 -8.46
C GLN A 261 10.89 8.15 -8.41
N LYS A 262 11.07 6.93 -8.92
CA LYS A 262 10.00 5.93 -9.03
C LYS A 262 10.56 4.52 -9.16
N LEU A 263 9.71 3.53 -9.00
CA LEU A 263 10.04 2.14 -9.31
C LEU A 263 9.91 1.90 -10.82
N TYR A 264 10.95 1.31 -11.42
CA TYR A 264 10.98 0.99 -12.85
C TYR A 264 10.66 -0.48 -13.09
N ASP A 265 10.09 -0.75 -14.25
CA ASP A 265 9.92 -2.11 -14.75
C ASP A 265 11.27 -2.72 -15.14
N SER A 266 11.33 -4.05 -15.13
CA SER A 266 12.53 -4.82 -15.47
C SER A 266 13.14 -4.43 -16.82
N HIS A 267 12.33 -4.19 -17.85
CA HIS A 267 12.81 -3.79 -19.17
C HIS A 267 13.53 -2.43 -19.16
N ILE A 268 13.00 -1.46 -18.41
CA ILE A 268 13.61 -0.14 -18.29
C ILE A 268 14.91 -0.23 -17.49
N LEU A 269 14.90 -0.96 -16.36
CA LEU A 269 16.13 -1.23 -15.60
C LEU A 269 17.21 -1.87 -16.47
N LEU A 270 16.84 -2.84 -17.31
CA LEU A 270 17.76 -3.52 -18.20
C LEU A 270 18.38 -2.57 -19.23
N ASN A 271 17.55 -1.86 -19.98
CA ASN A 271 18.01 -1.08 -21.14
C ASN A 271 18.64 0.26 -20.75
N ASP A 272 18.07 0.94 -19.75
CA ASP A 272 18.41 2.33 -19.47
C ASP A 272 19.43 2.46 -18.33
N PHE A 273 19.62 1.41 -17.51
CA PHE A 273 20.51 1.46 -16.35
C PHE A 273 21.50 0.29 -16.26
N ILE A 274 21.14 -0.93 -16.61
CA ILE A 274 22.07 -2.06 -16.52
C ILE A 274 23.01 -2.09 -17.72
N HIS A 275 22.47 -1.98 -18.94
CA HIS A 275 23.25 -2.01 -20.17
C HIS A 275 24.25 -0.86 -20.33
N PRO A 276 23.89 0.41 -20.07
CA PRO A 276 24.82 1.54 -20.26
C PRO A 276 26.01 1.53 -19.31
N PHE A 277 25.86 0.89 -18.14
CA PHE A 277 26.87 0.81 -17.08
C PHE A 277 27.53 -0.57 -16.99
N ASP A 278 27.25 -1.48 -17.93
CA ASP A 278 27.83 -2.83 -17.98
C ASP A 278 27.66 -3.63 -16.66
N LEU A 279 26.52 -3.48 -15.98
CA LEU A 279 26.23 -4.14 -14.70
C LEU A 279 25.81 -5.61 -14.89
N TYR A 280 26.73 -6.45 -15.35
CA TYR A 280 26.44 -7.85 -15.72
C TYR A 280 25.88 -8.70 -14.58
N GLU A 281 26.31 -8.48 -13.34
CA GLU A 281 25.76 -9.18 -12.18
C GLU A 281 24.27 -8.86 -11.98
N LYS A 282 23.90 -7.57 -12.12
CA LYS A 282 22.50 -7.12 -12.02
C LYS A 282 21.66 -7.60 -13.19
N LYS A 283 22.26 -7.69 -14.39
CA LYS A 283 21.62 -8.32 -15.56
C LYS A 283 21.22 -9.77 -15.27
N LEU A 284 22.14 -10.58 -14.73
CA LEU A 284 21.88 -11.98 -14.41
C LEU A 284 20.84 -12.12 -13.30
N ALA A 285 20.95 -11.32 -12.24
CA ALA A 285 19.97 -11.30 -11.15
C ALA A 285 18.55 -10.95 -11.65
N LEU A 286 18.44 -9.93 -12.52
CA LEU A 286 17.17 -9.51 -13.08
C LEU A 286 16.56 -10.58 -13.99
N LEU A 287 17.38 -11.20 -14.85
CA LEU A 287 16.93 -12.31 -15.71
C LEU A 287 16.45 -13.50 -14.90
N GLN A 288 17.18 -13.88 -13.84
CA GLN A 288 16.77 -14.95 -12.95
C GLN A 288 15.40 -14.65 -12.31
N ILE A 289 15.18 -13.42 -11.86
CA ILE A 289 13.91 -13.01 -11.23
C ILE A 289 12.75 -13.04 -12.22
N VAL A 290 12.96 -12.60 -13.47
CA VAL A 290 11.95 -12.64 -14.53
C VAL A 290 11.66 -14.07 -14.97
N GLU A 291 12.66 -14.96 -15.01
CA GLU A 291 12.47 -16.38 -15.31
C GLU A 291 11.74 -17.15 -14.19
N GLU A 292 12.04 -16.80 -12.93
CA GLU A 292 11.38 -17.37 -11.74
C GLU A 292 9.94 -16.89 -11.56
N ALA A 293 9.57 -15.74 -12.15
CA ALA A 293 8.22 -15.22 -12.08
C ALA A 293 7.23 -16.21 -12.74
N PRO A 294 6.15 -16.61 -12.05
CA PRO A 294 5.14 -17.50 -12.64
C PRO A 294 4.62 -16.89 -13.95
N TYR A 295 4.60 -17.68 -15.02
CA TYR A 295 4.25 -17.20 -16.35
C TYR A 295 2.74 -16.95 -16.39
N GLN A 296 2.31 -15.69 -16.28
CA GLN A 296 0.90 -15.29 -16.35
C GLN A 296 0.44 -15.08 -17.81
N THR A 297 0.70 -16.04 -18.69
CA THR A 297 -0.04 -16.06 -19.97
C THR A 297 -1.25 -16.95 -19.82
N GLU A 298 -2.35 -16.55 -20.47
CA GLU A 298 -3.57 -17.33 -20.73
C GLU A 298 -3.31 -18.57 -21.61
N ILE A 299 -2.18 -19.26 -21.46
CA ILE A 299 -1.89 -20.51 -22.15
C ILE A 299 -2.49 -21.62 -21.29
N PRO A 300 -3.65 -22.21 -21.67
CA PRO A 300 -4.41 -23.08 -20.79
C PRO A 300 -3.64 -24.33 -20.35
N ILE A 301 -2.65 -24.74 -21.14
CA ILE A 301 -1.83 -25.93 -20.87
C ILE A 301 -0.67 -25.67 -19.90
N ALA A 302 -0.22 -24.41 -19.74
CA ALA A 302 0.96 -24.08 -18.93
C ALA A 302 0.74 -24.42 -17.45
N ASP A 303 -0.40 -24.01 -16.88
CA ASP A 303 -0.75 -24.30 -15.49
C ASP A 303 -0.90 -25.80 -15.20
N VAL A 304 -1.47 -26.55 -16.15
CA VAL A 304 -1.63 -28.00 -16.05
C VAL A 304 -0.27 -28.68 -16.03
N LEU A 305 0.64 -28.27 -16.91
CA LEU A 305 2.00 -28.81 -17.01
C LEU A 305 2.84 -28.46 -15.78
N VAL A 306 2.74 -27.24 -15.26
CA VAL A 306 3.44 -26.82 -14.04
C VAL A 306 2.96 -27.62 -12.83
N LYS A 307 1.64 -27.79 -12.68
CA LYS A 307 1.06 -28.60 -11.59
C LYS A 307 1.44 -30.07 -11.70
N ALA A 308 1.36 -30.65 -12.90
CA ALA A 308 1.80 -32.02 -13.14
C ALA A 308 3.31 -32.17 -12.87
N GLY A 309 4.12 -31.18 -13.28
CA GLY A 309 5.58 -31.16 -13.08
C GLY A 309 5.96 -31.24 -11.63
N ARG A 310 5.41 -30.34 -10.82
CA ARG A 310 5.66 -30.32 -9.37
C ARG A 310 5.18 -31.57 -8.65
N LYS A 311 4.15 -32.26 -9.18
CA LYS A 311 3.57 -33.46 -8.56
C LYS A 311 4.32 -34.74 -8.92
N TYR A 312 4.73 -34.87 -10.18
CA TYR A 312 5.25 -36.14 -10.72
C TYR A 312 6.76 -36.12 -10.97
N TYR A 313 7.41 -34.96 -11.12
CA TYR A 313 8.85 -34.88 -11.30
C TYR A 313 9.55 -34.50 -9.98
N PRO A 314 10.68 -35.15 -9.61
CA PRO A 314 11.41 -36.21 -10.31
C PRO A 314 10.92 -37.64 -9.95
N SER A 315 9.90 -37.76 -9.10
CA SER A 315 9.51 -39.00 -8.43
C SER A 315 8.97 -40.10 -9.36
N ASP A 316 8.31 -39.74 -10.45
CA ASP A 316 7.72 -40.64 -11.43
C ASP A 316 7.94 -40.15 -12.87
N THR A 317 9.10 -40.49 -13.42
CA THR A 317 9.50 -40.17 -14.81
C THR A 317 8.57 -40.80 -15.86
N ARG A 318 7.75 -41.80 -15.50
CA ARG A 318 6.79 -42.42 -16.43
C ARG A 318 5.52 -41.59 -16.57
N MET A 319 5.12 -40.91 -15.51
CA MET A 319 4.01 -39.94 -15.51
C MET A 319 4.40 -38.61 -16.14
N MET A 320 5.71 -38.34 -16.26
CA MET A 320 6.25 -37.12 -16.87
C MET A 320 7.37 -37.40 -17.89
N PRO A 321 7.07 -38.01 -19.06
CA PRO A 321 8.05 -38.26 -20.11
C PRO A 321 8.43 -36.95 -20.83
N LEU A 322 9.53 -36.33 -20.38
CA LEU A 322 9.95 -35.00 -20.81
C LEU A 322 10.18 -34.89 -22.33
N ASP A 323 10.70 -35.94 -22.95
CA ASP A 323 10.91 -36.04 -24.40
C ASP A 323 9.59 -35.91 -25.19
N LYS A 324 8.58 -36.69 -24.82
CA LYS A 324 7.25 -36.68 -25.45
C LYS A 324 6.51 -35.40 -25.18
N ILE A 325 6.65 -34.88 -23.96
CA ILE A 325 6.00 -33.64 -23.54
C ILE A 325 6.58 -32.44 -24.28
N ILE A 326 7.90 -32.34 -24.40
CA ILE A 326 8.54 -31.29 -25.20
C ILE A 326 8.07 -31.34 -26.65
N ILE A 327 7.97 -32.54 -27.26
CA ILE A 327 7.47 -32.70 -28.63
C ILE A 327 6.00 -32.29 -28.74
N ALA A 328 5.14 -32.73 -27.82
CA ALA A 328 3.71 -32.43 -27.84
C ALA A 328 3.44 -30.94 -27.63
N ILE A 329 4.13 -30.29 -26.69
CA ILE A 329 4.03 -28.85 -26.45
C ILE A 329 4.55 -28.07 -27.65
N SER A 330 5.68 -28.50 -28.24
CA SER A 330 6.21 -27.85 -29.45
C SER A 330 5.20 -27.89 -30.59
N LYS A 331 4.53 -29.04 -30.79
CA LYS A 331 3.50 -29.18 -31.82
C LYS A 331 2.29 -28.28 -31.54
N TYR A 332 1.82 -28.27 -30.29
CA TYR A 332 0.72 -27.40 -29.87
C TYR A 332 1.05 -25.91 -30.04
N PHE A 333 2.27 -25.46 -29.73
CA PHE A 333 2.66 -24.06 -29.90
C PHE A 333 2.82 -23.66 -31.37
N ILE A 334 3.29 -24.57 -32.23
CA ILE A 334 3.31 -24.35 -33.68
C ILE A 334 1.88 -24.25 -34.23
N GLU A 335 0.98 -25.12 -33.80
CA GLU A 335 -0.43 -25.14 -34.25
C GLU A 335 -1.23 -23.92 -33.80
N ASN A 336 -0.87 -23.30 -32.67
CA ASN A 336 -1.54 -22.11 -32.14
C ASN A 336 -0.76 -20.80 -32.39
N GLU A 337 0.23 -20.81 -33.30
CA GLU A 337 1.04 -19.64 -33.67
C GLU A 337 1.76 -18.92 -32.50
N ILE A 338 2.02 -19.64 -31.40
CA ILE A 338 2.70 -19.10 -30.22
C ILE A 338 4.21 -19.04 -30.49
N THR A 339 4.73 -17.84 -30.67
CA THR A 339 6.11 -17.58 -31.08
C THR A 339 6.90 -16.80 -30.02
N ASP A 340 6.98 -17.35 -28.79
CA ASP A 340 7.91 -16.87 -27.76
C ASP A 340 9.13 -17.81 -27.65
N PRO A 341 10.34 -17.38 -28.03
CA PRO A 341 11.56 -18.16 -27.89
C PRO A 341 11.79 -18.58 -26.42
N GLY A 342 11.90 -19.89 -26.19
CA GLY A 342 12.18 -20.43 -24.84
C GLY A 342 10.95 -20.59 -23.94
N ILE A 343 9.73 -20.44 -24.46
CA ILE A 343 8.51 -20.63 -23.68
C ILE A 343 8.40 -22.04 -23.08
N ILE A 344 8.81 -23.08 -23.81
CA ILE A 344 8.78 -24.48 -23.36
C ILE A 344 9.75 -24.67 -22.20
N THR A 345 10.96 -24.12 -22.31
CA THR A 345 11.98 -24.21 -21.26
C THR A 345 11.55 -23.45 -20.01
N LYS A 346 10.89 -22.29 -20.15
CA LYS A 346 10.33 -21.53 -19.02
C LYS A 346 9.24 -22.31 -18.28
N ILE A 347 8.25 -22.87 -19.00
CA ILE A 347 7.17 -23.68 -18.42
C ILE A 347 7.72 -24.89 -17.66
N LEU A 348 8.65 -25.63 -18.27
CA LEU A 348 9.24 -26.81 -17.65
C LEU A 348 10.16 -26.45 -16.47
N ARG A 349 10.79 -25.28 -16.48
CA ARG A 349 11.55 -24.77 -15.34
C ARG A 349 10.65 -24.49 -14.14
N GLN A 350 9.48 -23.89 -14.36
CA GLN A 350 8.46 -23.65 -13.32
C GLN A 350 7.86 -24.93 -12.72
N ALA A 351 7.94 -26.02 -13.48
CA ALA A 351 7.66 -27.40 -13.07
C ALA A 351 8.78 -28.05 -12.21
N ASN A 352 9.80 -27.30 -11.78
CA ASN A 352 10.99 -27.76 -11.05
C ASN A 352 11.95 -28.68 -11.83
N ILE A 353 11.90 -28.66 -13.16
CA ILE A 353 12.85 -29.44 -13.97
C ILE A 353 14.17 -28.66 -14.08
N ASN A 354 15.30 -29.34 -13.90
CA ASN A 354 16.63 -28.73 -13.94
C ASN A 354 17.07 -28.43 -15.39
N TYR A 355 17.76 -27.30 -15.61
CA TYR A 355 18.36 -26.92 -16.89
C TYR A 355 19.25 -28.00 -17.50
N ALA A 356 20.05 -28.71 -16.70
CA ALA A 356 20.89 -29.80 -17.21
C ALA A 356 20.05 -30.92 -17.85
N VAL A 357 18.93 -31.26 -17.22
CA VAL A 357 18.01 -32.29 -17.72
C VAL A 357 17.24 -31.78 -18.94
N LEU A 358 16.80 -30.52 -18.94
CA LEU A 358 16.14 -29.91 -20.09
C LEU A 358 17.06 -29.86 -21.30
N PHE A 359 18.30 -29.43 -21.11
CA PHE A 359 19.29 -29.35 -22.18
C PHE A 359 19.57 -30.71 -22.80
N GLU A 360 19.84 -31.73 -21.97
CA GLU A 360 20.08 -33.09 -22.48
C GLU A 360 18.83 -33.69 -23.13
N THR A 361 17.63 -33.42 -22.60
CA THR A 361 16.38 -33.90 -23.20
C THR A 361 16.09 -33.22 -24.53
N VAL A 362 16.26 -31.90 -24.63
CA VAL A 362 16.07 -31.15 -25.89
C VAL A 362 17.10 -31.60 -26.91
N LYS A 363 18.37 -31.76 -26.52
CA LYS A 363 19.43 -32.30 -27.37
C LYS A 363 19.10 -33.70 -27.88
N HIS A 364 18.60 -34.58 -27.02
CA HIS A 364 18.14 -35.92 -27.38
C HIS A 364 16.96 -35.87 -28.37
N VAL A 365 15.97 -35.00 -28.13
CA VAL A 365 14.83 -34.80 -29.05
C VAL A 365 15.27 -34.25 -30.40
N LEU A 366 16.23 -33.33 -30.44
CA LEU A 366 16.77 -32.76 -31.68
C LEU A 366 17.60 -33.79 -32.46
N ASN A 367 18.41 -34.59 -31.77
CA ASN A 367 19.25 -35.60 -32.41
C ASN A 367 18.45 -36.80 -32.93
N ASN A 368 17.31 -37.12 -32.32
CA ASN A 368 16.42 -38.21 -32.75
C ASN A 368 15.32 -37.77 -33.72
N ARG A 369 15.38 -36.54 -34.25
CA ARG A 369 14.44 -36.01 -35.25
C ARG A 369 14.84 -36.30 -36.71
N SER A 370 15.82 -37.17 -36.92
CA SER A 370 16.22 -37.69 -38.25
C SER A 370 15.28 -38.79 -38.75
#